data_AF-A0A380KJY2-F1
#
_entry.id   AF-A0A380KJY2-F1
#
_cell.length_a   1.000
_cell.length_b   1.000
_cell.length_c   1.000
_cell.angle_alpha   90.00
_cell.angle_beta   90.00
_cell.angle_gamma   90.00
#
_symmetry.space_group_name_H-M   'P 1'
#
loop_
_entity.id
_entity.type
_entity.pdbx_description
1 polymer ?
#
loop_
_entity_poly.entity_id
_entity_poly.type
_entity_poly.pdbx_seq_one_letter_code
_entity_poly.pdbx_strand_id
1 'polypeptide(L)'
;MRIKWFSMVRVIGLFLVLLYHFFKTAFPGGFIGVDIFFTFSGYLITALLIDEYSRNKKIDLLGFYKRRFYRIAPPLILMILIVMPFTYLVRRDYVASIGSQVAAAIGFTTNFFEIITGGNYETQFIPHLFVHTWSLAIEMHFYLIWGFIVWLLGRHQDNLAKFRSLIFAISAAFFAGSFLTMFVRAFFVDNVSTIYFSSLTHSFPFFLGAMAATMTGIRETTIRFKKNVRLWSTKRSIVTMLVSAALLVLLMFTLKFDQRITYLFGFVLASLFATVMIYAARVLNDQTPNAKESAIINYLADVSYGVYLFHWPFYIIFTQLMSNGFAVVLTVILSLVFSTLSYYVIEPFLAGKPVKLFGISLDLSPYKKWLYGSSAVLALITLITVATAPAMGNFETGLLVNSLQQAQTNLNRTHTVTAGDAGALSDVTVIGDSVALRSSAAFSSLLPNAQLDAAVSRSFDNAFEIFQNEISSGTLSKTTVLAIGVNSLDHYQEDIQQFIDALPDGYRLIIVTPYNASDKAKVKQARDYELSLPKTYNYITIADWYKTATSHPEIWNGTDGVHYSDANTTGADLYVKTIQKAIDKSAKRPAKGESNS
;
A
#
# COMPACT_ATOMS: atom_id res chain seq x y z
N MET A 1 17.12 -26.79 12.05
CA MET A 1 17.55 -26.14 13.31
C MET A 1 16.77 -24.86 13.43
N ARG A 2 15.88 -24.75 14.42
CA ARG A 2 15.15 -23.51 14.71
C ARG A 2 16.12 -22.56 15.42
N ILE A 3 16.24 -21.33 14.93
CA ILE A 3 17.04 -20.30 15.58
C ILE A 3 16.10 -19.61 16.55
N LYS A 4 16.44 -19.61 17.83
CA LYS A 4 15.63 -18.98 18.87
C LYS A 4 15.64 -17.46 18.70
N TRP A 5 14.61 -16.81 19.23
CA TRP A 5 14.38 -15.36 19.22
C TRP A 5 14.02 -14.79 17.84
N PHE A 6 14.30 -15.52 16.75
CA PHE A 6 13.83 -15.16 15.40
C PHE A 6 12.31 -15.27 15.28
N SER A 7 11.66 -16.09 16.12
CA SER A 7 10.20 -16.15 16.19
C SER A 7 9.60 -14.78 16.58
N MET A 8 10.22 -14.06 17.53
CA MET A 8 9.75 -12.73 17.94
C MET A 8 9.87 -11.70 16.82
N VAL A 9 10.98 -11.71 16.07
CA VAL A 9 11.19 -10.81 14.92
C VAL A 9 10.04 -10.95 13.91
N ARG A 10 9.69 -12.19 13.55
CA ARG A 10 8.60 -12.48 12.61
C ARG A 10 7.24 -12.09 13.14
N VAL A 11 6.99 -12.38 14.42
CA VAL A 11 5.71 -12.04 15.06
C VAL A 11 5.52 -10.52 15.09
N ILE A 12 6.54 -9.75 15.47
CA ILE A 12 6.48 -8.27 15.45
C ILE A 12 6.20 -7.77 14.03
N GLY A 13 6.92 -8.27 13.02
CA GLY A 13 6.66 -7.92 11.62
C GLY A 13 5.21 -8.19 11.20
N LEU A 14 4.67 -9.36 11.55
CA LEU A 14 3.29 -9.72 11.24
C LEU A 14 2.30 -8.79 11.93
N PHE A 15 2.47 -8.54 13.23
CA PHE A 15 1.56 -7.68 13.99
C PHE A 15 1.50 -6.26 13.43
N LEU A 16 2.65 -5.67 13.08
CA LEU A 16 2.70 -4.34 12.48
C LEU A 16 1.88 -4.28 11.17
N VAL A 17 2.04 -5.27 10.29
CA VAL A 17 1.28 -5.36 9.04
C VAL A 17 -0.23 -5.52 9.30
N LEU A 18 -0.62 -6.43 10.21
CA LEU A 18 -2.03 -6.66 10.50
C LEU A 18 -2.69 -5.42 11.11
N LEU A 19 -2.03 -4.77 12.07
CA LEU A 19 -2.53 -3.55 12.71
C LEU A 19 -2.70 -2.41 11.71
N TYR A 20 -1.77 -2.26 10.77
CA TYR A 20 -1.88 -1.28 9.70
C TYR A 20 -3.13 -1.52 8.84
N HIS A 21 -3.36 -2.74 8.36
CA HIS A 21 -4.51 -3.01 7.50
C HIS A 21 -5.84 -2.95 8.25
N PHE A 22 -5.90 -3.45 9.49
CA PHE A 22 -7.13 -3.50 10.29
C PHE A 22 -7.53 -2.16 10.90
N PHE A 23 -6.55 -1.33 11.25
CA PHE A 23 -6.76 -0.08 11.98
C PHE A 23 -5.79 1.01 11.49
N LYS A 24 -5.77 1.23 10.18
CA LYS A 24 -4.88 2.20 9.49
C LYS A 24 -4.84 3.58 10.15
N THR A 25 -5.97 4.08 10.61
CA THR A 25 -6.06 5.40 11.28
C THR A 25 -5.33 5.44 12.63
N ALA A 26 -5.31 4.33 13.37
CA ALA A 26 -4.63 4.23 14.66
C ALA A 26 -3.14 3.86 14.51
N PHE A 27 -2.79 3.10 13.48
CA PHE A 27 -1.43 2.58 13.25
C PHE A 27 -0.94 2.88 11.82
N PRO A 28 -0.82 4.16 11.45
CA PRO A 28 -0.56 4.57 10.07
C PRO A 28 0.78 4.10 9.52
N GLY A 29 1.77 3.84 10.39
CA GLY A 29 3.11 3.41 10.04
C GLY A 29 3.34 1.91 10.09
N GLY A 30 2.32 1.08 10.37
CA GLY A 30 2.51 -0.37 10.53
C GLY A 30 2.90 -1.10 9.23
N PHE A 31 2.77 -0.46 8.06
CA PHE A 31 3.23 -0.99 6.78
C PHE A 31 4.73 -1.36 6.79
N ILE A 32 5.55 -0.73 7.66
CA ILE A 32 6.98 -1.06 7.82
C ILE A 32 7.23 -2.49 8.32
N GLY A 33 6.18 -3.20 8.76
CA GLY A 33 6.30 -4.60 9.10
C GLY A 33 6.79 -5.46 7.92
N VAL A 34 6.52 -5.04 6.67
CA VAL A 34 7.06 -5.68 5.46
C VAL A 34 8.59 -5.53 5.39
N ASP A 35 9.15 -4.37 5.74
CA ASP A 35 10.60 -4.14 5.78
C ASP A 35 11.30 -5.05 6.79
N ILE A 36 10.67 -5.33 7.93
CA ILE A 36 11.19 -6.29 8.91
C ILE A 36 11.30 -7.67 8.26
N PHE A 37 10.29 -8.09 7.48
CA PHE A 37 10.34 -9.36 6.75
C PHE A 37 11.40 -9.36 5.66
N PHE A 38 11.54 -8.28 4.89
CA PHE A 38 12.57 -8.16 3.85
C PHE A 38 13.98 -8.23 4.45
N THR A 39 14.27 -7.47 5.51
CA THR A 39 15.55 -7.54 6.22
C THR A 39 15.80 -8.93 6.79
N PHE A 40 14.78 -9.54 7.41
CA PHE A 40 14.89 -10.89 7.96
C PHE A 40 15.16 -11.95 6.87
N SER A 41 14.50 -11.81 5.73
CA SER A 41 14.65 -12.69 4.58
C SER A 41 16.03 -12.58 3.95
N GLY A 42 16.52 -11.35 3.72
CA GLY A 42 17.87 -11.08 3.26
C GLY A 42 18.94 -11.65 4.17
N TYR A 43 18.74 -11.56 5.49
CA TYR A 43 19.60 -12.20 6.48
C TYR A 43 19.60 -13.73 6.33
N LEU A 44 18.42 -14.35 6.36
CA LEU A 44 18.28 -15.81 6.40
C LEU A 44 18.83 -16.46 5.13
N ILE A 45 18.49 -15.93 3.96
CA ILE A 45 18.96 -16.48 2.68
C ILE A 45 20.47 -16.38 2.58
N THR A 46 21.03 -15.21 2.86
CA THR A 46 22.48 -14.99 2.76
C THR A 46 23.23 -15.88 3.74
N ALA A 47 22.77 -15.99 4.98
CA ALA A 47 23.42 -16.83 5.97
C ALA A 47 23.36 -18.33 5.61
N LEU A 48 22.24 -18.80 5.04
CA LEU A 48 22.11 -20.19 4.58
C LEU A 48 23.03 -20.51 3.40
N LEU A 49 23.18 -19.58 2.44
CA LEU A 49 24.09 -19.73 1.30
C LEU A 49 25.55 -19.74 1.76
N ILE A 50 25.90 -18.89 2.74
CA ILE A 50 27.22 -18.89 3.37
C ILE A 50 27.49 -20.22 4.09
N ASP A 51 26.52 -20.74 4.85
CA ASP A 51 26.63 -22.03 5.54
C ASP A 51 26.75 -23.23 4.57
N GLU A 52 26.10 -23.14 3.40
CA GLU A 52 26.22 -24.15 2.34
C GLU A 52 27.60 -24.10 1.69
N TYR A 53 28.03 -22.90 1.29
CA TYR A 53 29.36 -22.68 0.71
C TYR A 53 30.49 -23.08 1.68
N SER A 54 30.36 -22.75 2.97
CA SER A 54 31.36 -23.12 3.97
C SER A 54 31.55 -24.63 4.09
N ARG A 55 30.47 -25.41 3.96
CA ARG A 55 30.50 -26.87 4.09
C ARG A 55 30.95 -27.57 2.81
N ASN A 56 30.46 -27.10 1.66
CA ASN A 56 30.60 -27.83 0.40
C ASN A 56 31.57 -27.19 -0.59
N LYS A 57 32.05 -25.96 -0.30
CA LYS A 57 32.80 -25.08 -1.23
C LYS A 57 32.08 -24.81 -2.56
N LYS A 58 30.79 -25.14 -2.61
CA LYS A 58 29.90 -25.02 -3.77
C LYS A 58 28.49 -24.71 -3.25
N ILE A 59 27.72 -24.01 -4.06
CA ILE A 59 26.31 -23.72 -3.80
C ILE A 59 25.48 -24.50 -4.82
N ASP A 60 24.52 -25.29 -4.35
CA ASP A 60 23.50 -25.92 -5.18
C ASP A 60 22.38 -24.91 -5.46
N LEU A 61 22.56 -24.13 -6.54
CA LEU A 61 21.62 -23.09 -6.92
C LEU A 61 20.23 -23.64 -7.26
N LEU A 62 20.17 -24.77 -7.97
CA LEU A 62 18.89 -25.38 -8.35
C LEU A 62 18.16 -25.92 -7.13
N GLY A 63 18.87 -26.59 -6.21
CA GLY A 63 18.31 -27.02 -4.94
C GLY A 63 17.86 -25.84 -4.08
N PHE A 64 18.61 -24.73 -4.08
CA PHE A 64 18.21 -23.50 -3.39
C PHE A 64 16.86 -22.98 -3.93
N TYR A 65 16.72 -22.81 -5.26
CA TYR A 65 15.47 -22.36 -5.86
C TYR A 65 14.31 -23.32 -5.62
N LYS A 66 14.53 -24.63 -5.75
CA LYS A 66 13.50 -25.63 -5.41
C LYS A 66 13.02 -25.47 -3.97
N ARG A 67 13.94 -25.36 -3.00
CA ARG A 67 13.58 -25.18 -1.58
C ARG A 67 12.78 -23.90 -1.33
N ARG A 68 13.09 -22.81 -2.05
CA ARG A 68 12.34 -21.54 -1.93
C ARG A 68 10.96 -21.65 -2.58
N PHE A 69 10.90 -22.17 -3.80
CA PHE A 69 9.66 -22.35 -4.55
C PHE A 69 8.65 -23.22 -3.79
N TYR A 70 9.07 -24.39 -3.29
CA TYR A 70 8.20 -25.28 -2.50
C TYR A 70 7.81 -24.73 -1.13
N ARG A 71 8.47 -23.68 -0.64
CA ARG A 71 8.07 -22.99 0.60
C ARG A 71 7.02 -21.90 0.34
N ILE A 72 6.99 -21.34 -0.86
CA ILE A 72 6.24 -20.11 -1.18
C ILE A 72 5.02 -20.40 -2.04
N ALA A 73 5.21 -21.15 -3.13
CA ALA A 73 4.14 -21.39 -4.10
C ALA A 73 2.94 -22.16 -3.51
N PRO A 74 3.12 -23.23 -2.69
CA PRO A 74 1.96 -23.98 -2.22
C PRO A 74 1.01 -23.17 -1.32
N PRO A 75 1.46 -22.42 -0.30
CA PRO A 75 0.56 -21.57 0.50
C PRO A 75 -0.10 -20.46 -0.33
N LEU A 76 0.61 -19.88 -1.30
CA LEU A 76 0.06 -18.87 -2.21
C LEU A 76 -1.08 -19.44 -3.07
N ILE A 77 -0.86 -20.58 -3.72
CA ILE A 77 -1.87 -21.25 -4.55
C ILE A 77 -3.07 -21.63 -3.68
N LEU A 78 -2.82 -22.18 -2.48
CA LEU A 78 -3.89 -22.54 -1.56
C LEU A 78 -4.71 -21.32 -1.15
N MET A 79 -4.05 -20.18 -0.90
CA MET A 79 -4.74 -18.93 -0.56
C MET A 79 -5.65 -18.48 -1.70
N ILE A 80 -5.16 -18.45 -2.93
CA ILE A 80 -5.98 -18.11 -4.11
C ILE A 80 -7.19 -19.04 -4.17
N LEU A 81 -6.97 -20.36 -4.17
CA LEU A 81 -8.04 -21.35 -4.28
C LEU A 81 -9.11 -21.22 -3.19
N ILE A 82 -8.71 -20.92 -1.95
CA ILE A 82 -9.65 -20.78 -0.82
C ILE A 82 -10.39 -19.45 -0.86
N VAL A 83 -9.74 -18.37 -1.27
CA VAL A 83 -10.34 -17.03 -1.33
C VAL A 83 -11.37 -16.94 -2.46
N MET A 84 -11.16 -17.62 -3.59
CA MET A 84 -12.03 -17.50 -4.77
C MET A 84 -13.53 -17.73 -4.49
N PRO A 85 -13.98 -18.78 -3.79
CA PRO A 85 -15.39 -18.94 -3.42
C PRO A 85 -15.97 -17.77 -2.60
N PHE A 86 -15.15 -17.08 -1.79
CA PHE A 86 -15.63 -15.95 -0.99
C PHE A 86 -15.86 -14.70 -1.84
N THR A 87 -15.30 -14.62 -3.05
CA THR A 87 -15.51 -13.47 -3.95
C THR A 87 -16.95 -13.34 -4.43
N TYR A 88 -17.74 -14.43 -4.41
CA TYR A 88 -19.18 -14.39 -4.71
C TYR A 88 -20.02 -13.66 -3.66
N LEU A 89 -19.44 -13.34 -2.49
CA LEU A 89 -20.12 -12.58 -1.45
C LEU A 89 -20.06 -11.07 -1.69
N VAL A 90 -19.14 -10.59 -2.54
CA VAL A 90 -18.91 -9.15 -2.77
C VAL A 90 -19.35 -8.71 -4.16
N ARG A 91 -19.43 -7.39 -4.36
CA ARG A 91 -19.76 -6.79 -5.66
C ARG A 91 -18.72 -7.18 -6.71
N ARG A 92 -19.15 -7.29 -7.97
CA ARG A 92 -18.27 -7.66 -9.10
C ARG A 92 -17.09 -6.72 -9.31
N ASP A 93 -17.20 -5.47 -8.87
CA ASP A 93 -16.09 -4.50 -8.93
C ASP A 93 -14.85 -4.97 -8.16
N TYR A 94 -15.00 -5.68 -7.03
CA TYR A 94 -13.86 -6.23 -6.26
C TYR A 94 -13.17 -7.40 -6.98
N VAL A 95 -13.84 -7.97 -7.96
CA VAL A 95 -13.38 -9.12 -8.74
C VAL A 95 -12.99 -8.67 -10.16
N ALA A 96 -13.00 -7.37 -10.44
CA ALA A 96 -12.53 -6.82 -11.69
C ALA A 96 -11.06 -7.18 -11.90
N SER A 97 -10.71 -7.58 -13.13
CA SER A 97 -9.37 -8.01 -13.52
C SER A 97 -8.77 -9.16 -12.68
N ILE A 98 -9.59 -9.96 -11.96
CA ILE A 98 -9.08 -11.00 -11.05
C ILE A 98 -8.17 -12.01 -11.75
N GLY A 99 -8.40 -12.28 -13.04
CA GLY A 99 -7.51 -13.12 -13.85
C GLY A 99 -6.09 -12.58 -13.93
N SER A 100 -5.95 -11.27 -14.20
CA SER A 100 -4.66 -10.57 -14.20
C SER A 100 -4.04 -10.53 -12.82
N GLN A 101 -4.83 -10.31 -11.76
CA GLN A 101 -4.34 -10.33 -10.38
C GLN A 101 -3.81 -11.73 -10.00
N VAL A 102 -4.52 -12.81 -10.32
CA VAL A 102 -4.10 -14.20 -10.09
C VAL A 102 -2.84 -14.53 -10.90
N ALA A 103 -2.80 -14.14 -12.18
CA ALA A 103 -1.63 -14.34 -13.03
C ALA A 103 -0.40 -13.60 -12.48
N ALA A 104 -0.57 -12.36 -12.02
CA ALA A 104 0.50 -11.56 -11.43
C ALA A 104 0.97 -12.13 -10.08
N ALA A 105 0.05 -12.63 -9.24
CA ALA A 105 0.39 -13.27 -7.98
C ALA A 105 1.20 -14.56 -8.20
N ILE A 106 0.72 -15.47 -9.07
CA ILE A 106 1.40 -16.74 -9.39
C ILE A 106 2.72 -16.49 -10.14
N GLY A 107 2.75 -15.48 -11.02
CA GLY A 107 3.93 -15.06 -11.76
C GLY A 107 4.95 -14.29 -10.94
N PHE A 108 4.63 -13.94 -9.69
CA PHE A 108 5.44 -13.06 -8.84
C PHE A 108 5.74 -11.71 -9.49
N THR A 109 4.73 -11.11 -10.12
CA THR A 109 4.83 -9.81 -10.83
C THR A 109 3.76 -8.82 -10.39
N THR A 110 3.03 -9.06 -9.29
CA THR A 110 2.02 -8.14 -8.75
C THR A 110 2.53 -6.72 -8.61
N ASN A 111 3.78 -6.55 -8.17
CA ASN A 111 4.38 -5.23 -8.03
C ASN A 111 4.49 -4.47 -9.37
N PHE A 112 4.75 -5.15 -10.48
CA PHE A 112 4.76 -4.54 -11.81
C PHE A 112 3.36 -4.30 -12.34
N PHE A 113 2.45 -5.26 -12.11
CA PHE A 113 1.04 -5.12 -12.46
C PHE A 113 0.45 -3.84 -11.85
N GLU A 114 0.61 -3.65 -10.54
CA GLU A 114 0.10 -2.46 -9.84
C GLU A 114 0.75 -1.14 -10.32
N ILE A 115 2.04 -1.16 -10.65
CA ILE A 115 2.70 0.04 -11.22
C ILE A 115 2.12 0.38 -12.60
N ILE A 116 1.93 -0.63 -13.47
CA ILE A 116 1.45 -0.45 -14.85
C ILE A 116 -0.02 -0.01 -14.86
N THR A 117 -0.84 -0.53 -13.96
CA THR A 117 -2.25 -0.13 -13.84
C THR A 117 -2.45 1.19 -13.10
N GLY A 118 -1.38 1.86 -12.68
CA GLY A 118 -1.45 3.13 -11.96
C GLY A 118 -2.01 3.00 -10.54
N GLY A 119 -1.92 1.81 -9.93
CA GLY A 119 -2.45 1.53 -8.61
C GLY A 119 -1.87 2.48 -7.54
N ASN A 120 -2.75 2.99 -6.68
CA ASN A 120 -2.35 3.70 -5.48
C ASN A 120 -2.59 2.79 -4.27
N TYR A 121 -1.52 2.42 -3.57
CA TYR A 121 -1.56 1.48 -2.46
C TYR A 121 -2.56 1.89 -1.36
N GLU A 122 -2.76 3.20 -1.17
CA GLU A 122 -3.58 3.73 -0.08
C GLU A 122 -4.91 4.34 -0.48
N THR A 123 -5.04 4.86 -1.69
CA THR A 123 -6.20 5.67 -2.10
C THR A 123 -7.03 5.05 -3.23
N GLN A 124 -6.87 3.75 -3.48
CA GLN A 124 -7.71 3.04 -4.44
C GLN A 124 -9.14 2.88 -3.90
N PHE A 125 -10.13 3.34 -4.66
CA PHE A 125 -11.55 3.22 -4.31
C PHE A 125 -11.98 1.77 -4.06
N ILE A 126 -11.46 0.84 -4.86
CA ILE A 126 -11.75 -0.59 -4.80
C ILE A 126 -10.41 -1.32 -4.86
N PRO A 127 -9.84 -1.73 -3.72
CA PRO A 127 -8.53 -2.35 -3.70
C PRO A 127 -8.55 -3.73 -4.35
N HIS A 128 -7.50 -4.06 -5.10
CA HIS A 128 -7.29 -5.41 -5.63
C HIS A 128 -7.15 -6.43 -4.49
N LEU A 129 -7.83 -7.58 -4.63
CA LEU A 129 -7.86 -8.65 -3.62
C LEU A 129 -6.48 -9.27 -3.36
N PHE A 130 -5.61 -9.25 -4.37
CA PHE A 130 -4.26 -9.82 -4.26
C PHE A 130 -3.15 -8.77 -4.26
N VAL A 131 -3.44 -7.47 -4.09
CA VAL A 131 -2.41 -6.41 -4.13
C VAL A 131 -1.23 -6.71 -3.21
N HIS A 132 -1.48 -7.15 -1.98
CA HIS A 132 -0.45 -7.43 -0.96
C HIS A 132 0.63 -8.44 -1.41
N THR A 133 0.39 -9.26 -2.45
CA THR A 133 1.41 -10.16 -3.00
C THR A 133 2.50 -9.42 -3.77
N TRP A 134 2.41 -8.08 -3.93
CA TRP A 134 3.51 -7.24 -4.41
C TRP A 134 4.80 -7.45 -3.59
N SER A 135 4.69 -7.61 -2.26
CA SER A 135 5.86 -7.79 -1.40
C SER A 135 6.54 -9.13 -1.65
N LEU A 136 5.72 -10.16 -1.90
CA LEU A 136 6.14 -11.51 -2.25
C LEU A 136 6.84 -11.54 -3.62
N ALA A 137 6.35 -10.75 -4.58
CA ALA A 137 6.99 -10.57 -5.87
C ALA A 137 8.42 -10.02 -5.72
N ILE A 138 8.59 -8.93 -4.96
CA ILE A 138 9.93 -8.37 -4.67
C ILE A 138 10.82 -9.40 -3.97
N GLU A 139 10.28 -10.13 -2.99
CA GLU A 139 11.02 -11.18 -2.29
C GLU A 139 11.50 -12.30 -3.23
N MET A 140 10.67 -12.72 -4.18
CA MET A 140 11.05 -13.70 -5.19
C MET A 140 12.08 -13.15 -6.18
N HIS A 141 11.97 -11.89 -6.61
CA HIS A 141 13.00 -11.23 -7.41
C HIS A 141 14.35 -11.22 -6.68
N PHE A 142 14.34 -10.88 -5.38
CA PHE A 142 15.53 -10.93 -4.55
C PHE A 142 16.11 -12.35 -4.51
N TYR A 143 15.30 -13.39 -4.27
CA TYR A 143 15.79 -14.76 -4.23
C TYR A 143 16.47 -15.21 -5.52
N LEU A 144 15.88 -14.91 -6.67
CA LEU A 144 16.42 -15.28 -7.97
C LEU A 144 17.72 -14.51 -8.26
N ILE A 145 17.71 -13.19 -8.10
CA ILE A 145 18.88 -12.37 -8.43
C ILE A 145 20.01 -12.61 -7.42
N TRP A 146 19.70 -12.55 -6.13
CA TRP A 146 20.69 -12.70 -5.06
C TRP A 146 21.26 -14.12 -4.98
N GLY A 147 20.41 -15.14 -5.12
CA GLY A 147 20.85 -16.53 -5.18
C GLY A 147 21.88 -16.76 -6.28
N PHE A 148 21.60 -16.23 -7.48
CA PHE A 148 22.52 -16.30 -8.62
C PHE A 148 23.83 -15.55 -8.37
N ILE A 149 23.78 -14.32 -7.86
CA ILE A 149 24.98 -13.51 -7.56
C ILE A 149 25.86 -14.22 -6.54
N VAL A 150 25.30 -14.66 -5.41
CA VAL A 150 26.06 -15.33 -4.35
C VAL A 150 26.63 -16.67 -4.84
N TRP A 151 25.88 -17.41 -5.66
CA TRP A 151 26.38 -18.61 -6.32
C TRP A 151 27.59 -18.32 -7.23
N LEU A 152 27.52 -17.26 -8.05
CA LEU A 152 28.60 -16.86 -8.94
C LEU A 152 29.86 -16.49 -8.13
N LEU A 153 29.70 -15.68 -7.07
CA LEU A 153 30.79 -15.34 -6.17
C LEU A 153 31.43 -16.60 -5.54
N GLY A 154 30.61 -17.60 -5.21
CA GLY A 154 31.07 -18.86 -4.63
C GLY A 154 31.89 -19.73 -5.59
N ARG A 155 31.83 -19.47 -6.90
CA ARG A 155 32.64 -20.18 -7.92
C ARG A 155 34.04 -19.62 -8.09
N HIS A 156 34.24 -18.35 -7.77
CA HIS A 156 35.49 -17.62 -8.02
C HIS A 156 36.33 -17.38 -6.77
N GLN A 157 35.93 -17.93 -5.63
CA GLN A 157 36.58 -17.71 -4.35
C GLN A 157 36.80 -19.05 -3.67
N ASP A 158 37.99 -19.29 -3.13
CA ASP A 158 38.28 -20.46 -2.29
C ASP A 158 38.27 -20.12 -0.79
N ASN A 159 38.45 -18.83 -0.48
CA ASN A 159 38.57 -18.30 0.87
C ASN A 159 37.22 -17.77 1.37
N LEU A 160 36.74 -18.33 2.48
CA LEU A 160 35.46 -17.97 3.09
C LEU A 160 35.42 -16.51 3.57
N ALA A 161 36.52 -15.96 4.08
CA ALA A 161 36.58 -14.57 4.52
C ALA A 161 36.46 -13.61 3.32
N LYS A 162 37.18 -13.89 2.21
CA LYS A 162 37.04 -13.10 0.97
C LYS A 162 35.63 -13.20 0.41
N PHE A 163 35.04 -14.40 0.40
CA PHE A 163 33.66 -14.61 -0.02
C PHE A 163 32.67 -13.76 0.80
N ARG A 164 32.76 -13.79 2.13
CA ARG A 164 31.94 -12.93 3.01
C ARG A 164 32.14 -11.44 2.75
N SER A 165 33.39 -10.99 2.57
CA SER A 165 33.69 -9.58 2.29
C SER A 165 33.11 -9.10 0.96
N LEU A 166 33.17 -9.93 -0.09
CA LEU A 166 32.57 -9.61 -1.38
C LEU A 166 31.05 -9.54 -1.29
N ILE A 167 30.41 -10.49 -0.61
CA ILE A 167 28.97 -10.44 -0.35
C ILE A 167 28.61 -9.15 0.39
N PHE A 168 29.37 -8.77 1.41
CA PHE A 168 29.13 -7.52 2.16
C PHE A 168 29.27 -6.30 1.25
N ALA A 169 30.34 -6.21 0.46
CA ALA A 169 30.58 -5.06 -0.43
C ALA A 169 29.49 -4.93 -1.50
N ILE A 170 29.08 -6.04 -2.13
CA ILE A 170 28.02 -6.05 -3.13
C ILE A 170 26.66 -5.74 -2.49
N SER A 171 26.38 -6.28 -1.29
CA SER A 171 25.17 -5.92 -0.53
C SER A 171 25.14 -4.43 -0.21
N ALA A 172 26.26 -3.85 0.23
CA ALA A 172 26.36 -2.43 0.52
C ALA A 172 26.13 -1.56 -0.74
N ALA A 173 26.65 -1.99 -1.90
CA ALA A 173 26.42 -1.30 -3.17
C ALA A 173 24.94 -1.35 -3.59
N PHE A 174 24.29 -2.51 -3.51
CA PHE A 174 22.85 -2.63 -3.82
C PHE A 174 21.97 -1.88 -2.81
N PHE A 175 22.31 -1.93 -1.53
CA PHE A 175 21.66 -1.13 -0.49
C PHE A 175 21.72 0.35 -0.84
N ALA A 176 22.93 0.88 -1.09
CA ALA A 176 23.13 2.29 -1.40
C ALA A 176 22.41 2.70 -2.69
N GLY A 177 22.51 1.90 -3.76
CA GLY A 177 21.84 2.17 -5.03
C GLY A 177 20.31 2.17 -4.90
N SER A 178 19.75 1.17 -4.24
CA SER A 178 18.30 1.04 -4.05
C SER A 178 17.74 2.16 -3.16
N PHE A 179 18.38 2.42 -2.00
CA PHE A 179 17.98 3.50 -1.10
C PHE A 179 18.15 4.88 -1.74
N LEU A 180 19.27 5.16 -2.40
CA LEU A 180 19.49 6.45 -3.07
C LEU A 180 18.47 6.68 -4.18
N THR A 181 18.10 5.63 -4.93
CA THR A 181 17.06 5.73 -5.95
C THR A 181 15.70 6.04 -5.32
N MET A 182 15.34 5.42 -4.19
CA MET A 182 14.11 5.77 -3.47
C MET A 182 14.15 7.21 -2.96
N PHE A 183 15.26 7.60 -2.32
CA PHE A 183 15.46 8.92 -1.75
C PHE A 183 15.30 10.02 -2.79
N VAL A 184 15.98 9.89 -3.93
CA VAL A 184 15.93 10.87 -5.03
C VAL A 184 14.54 10.89 -5.65
N ARG A 185 13.97 9.72 -6.01
CA ARG A 185 12.67 9.68 -6.69
C ARG A 185 11.52 10.20 -5.83
N ALA A 186 11.61 10.14 -4.50
CA ALA A 186 10.59 10.69 -3.60
C ALA A 186 10.35 12.20 -3.75
N PHE A 187 11.26 12.93 -4.40
CA PHE A 187 11.09 14.36 -4.72
C PHE A 187 10.42 14.62 -6.07
N PHE A 188 10.33 13.62 -6.94
CA PHE A 188 9.96 13.79 -8.36
C PHE A 188 8.79 12.90 -8.79
N VAL A 189 8.05 12.32 -7.84
CA VAL A 189 6.87 11.49 -8.15
C VAL A 189 5.66 12.02 -7.43
N ASP A 190 4.55 12.10 -8.15
CA ASP A 190 3.25 12.47 -7.58
C ASP A 190 2.61 11.28 -6.86
N ASN A 191 2.77 10.07 -7.41
CA ASN A 191 2.31 8.82 -6.78
C ASN A 191 3.49 8.03 -6.18
N VAL A 192 3.62 8.13 -4.86
CA VAL A 192 4.63 7.41 -4.08
C VAL A 192 4.49 5.88 -4.12
N SER A 193 3.34 5.34 -4.54
CA SER A 193 3.15 3.89 -4.72
C SER A 193 4.08 3.33 -5.81
N THR A 194 4.45 4.14 -6.80
CA THR A 194 5.36 3.74 -7.89
C THR A 194 6.80 3.47 -7.41
N ILE A 195 7.22 4.14 -6.32
CA ILE A 195 8.50 3.89 -5.65
C ILE A 195 8.36 2.88 -4.50
N TYR A 196 7.16 2.70 -3.95
CA TYR A 196 6.91 1.68 -2.92
C TYR A 196 6.87 0.27 -3.50
N PHE A 197 6.21 0.05 -4.63
CA PHE A 197 6.13 -1.26 -5.29
C PHE A 197 7.39 -1.63 -6.09
N SER A 198 8.28 -0.67 -6.36
CA SER A 198 9.40 -0.94 -7.25
C SER A 198 10.48 -1.80 -6.58
N SER A 199 10.85 -2.88 -7.27
CA SER A 199 11.98 -3.74 -6.85
C SER A 199 13.32 -2.99 -6.84
N LEU A 200 13.44 -1.89 -7.60
CA LEU A 200 14.66 -1.09 -7.63
C LEU A 200 14.80 -0.18 -6.41
N THR A 201 13.71 0.45 -5.99
CA THR A 201 13.71 1.44 -4.89
C THR A 201 13.52 0.79 -3.53
N HIS A 202 12.75 -0.30 -3.44
CA HIS A 202 12.31 -0.85 -2.15
C HIS A 202 12.96 -2.19 -1.77
N SER A 203 14.04 -2.60 -2.46
CA SER A 203 14.77 -3.84 -2.14
C SER A 203 15.94 -3.66 -1.17
N PHE A 204 16.33 -2.42 -0.85
CA PHE A 204 17.42 -2.14 0.12
C PHE A 204 17.29 -2.86 1.48
N PRO A 205 16.10 -3.13 2.06
CA PRO A 205 16.01 -3.81 3.36
C PRO A 205 16.63 -5.22 3.32
N PHE A 206 16.49 -5.95 2.20
CA PHE A 206 17.10 -7.28 2.03
C PHE A 206 18.62 -7.21 2.13
N PHE A 207 19.22 -6.19 1.53
CA PHE A 207 20.67 -6.05 1.49
C PHE A 207 21.26 -5.66 2.86
N LEU A 208 20.56 -4.89 3.69
CA LEU A 208 20.94 -4.70 5.10
C LEU A 208 20.94 -6.04 5.87
N GLY A 209 19.92 -6.86 5.65
CA GLY A 209 19.86 -8.21 6.19
C GLY A 209 21.05 -9.07 5.75
N ALA A 210 21.38 -9.03 4.45
CA ALA A 210 22.50 -9.74 3.87
C ALA A 210 23.85 -9.29 4.47
N MET A 211 24.04 -7.98 4.68
CA MET A 211 25.21 -7.44 5.38
C MET A 211 25.30 -8.00 6.81
N ALA A 212 24.21 -8.01 7.58
CA ALA A 212 24.21 -8.59 8.92
C ALA A 212 24.50 -10.10 8.93
N ALA A 213 24.08 -10.83 7.89
CA ALA A 213 24.40 -12.24 7.73
C ALA A 213 25.90 -12.49 7.52
N THR A 214 26.60 -11.66 6.74
CA THR A 214 28.05 -11.81 6.55
C THR A 214 28.83 -11.50 7.84
N MET A 215 28.33 -10.58 8.67
CA MET A 215 28.93 -10.23 9.95
C MET A 215 28.73 -11.31 11.01
N THR A 216 27.60 -12.00 11.00
CA THR A 216 27.21 -12.99 12.02
C THR A 216 27.35 -14.43 11.51
N GLY A 217 26.43 -14.85 10.63
CA GLY A 217 26.22 -16.23 10.19
C GLY A 217 25.25 -17.02 11.10
N ILE A 218 24.86 -18.22 10.68
CA ILE A 218 23.98 -19.11 11.46
C ILE A 218 24.80 -20.24 12.07
N ARG A 219 25.23 -21.22 11.28
CA ARG A 219 26.08 -22.32 11.77
C ARG A 219 27.53 -21.91 11.72
N GLU A 220 27.96 -21.41 10.57
CA GLU A 220 29.30 -20.86 10.40
C GLU A 220 29.30 -19.41 10.85
N THR A 221 30.06 -19.10 11.91
CA THR A 221 30.05 -17.77 12.54
C THR A 221 31.42 -17.12 12.57
N THR A 222 31.45 -15.79 12.43
CA THR A 222 32.71 -15.04 12.41
C THR A 222 33.38 -14.99 13.79
N ILE A 223 34.71 -14.84 13.80
CA ILE A 223 35.49 -14.68 15.04
C ILE A 223 35.01 -13.45 15.83
N ARG A 224 34.77 -12.33 15.14
CA ARG A 224 34.25 -11.10 15.75
C ARG A 224 32.88 -11.31 16.38
N PHE A 225 31.98 -12.04 15.71
CA PHE A 225 30.67 -12.36 16.28
C PHE A 225 30.79 -13.23 17.54
N LYS A 226 31.60 -14.31 17.51
CA LYS A 226 31.86 -15.15 18.69
C LYS A 226 32.42 -14.34 19.87
N LYS A 227 33.31 -13.39 19.58
CA LYS A 227 33.82 -12.45 20.59
C LYS A 227 32.69 -11.60 21.19
N ASN A 228 31.81 -11.05 20.36
CA ASN A 228 30.68 -10.24 20.84
C ASN A 228 29.70 -11.06 21.69
N VAL A 229 29.40 -12.31 21.30
CA VAL A 229 28.56 -13.23 22.09
C VAL A 229 29.12 -13.43 23.50
N ARG A 230 30.45 -13.50 23.65
CA ARG A 230 31.13 -13.65 24.96
C ARG A 230 31.20 -12.35 25.75
N LEU A 231 31.40 -11.21 25.07
CA LEU A 231 31.58 -9.91 25.72
C LEU A 231 30.26 -9.24 26.11
N TRP A 232 29.18 -9.48 25.38
CA TRP A 232 27.87 -8.92 25.72
C TRP A 232 27.25 -9.71 26.85
N SER A 233 26.73 -9.04 27.87
CA SER A 233 25.87 -9.70 28.86
C SER A 233 24.52 -10.05 28.23
N THR A 234 23.87 -11.12 28.70
CA THR A 234 22.52 -11.47 28.23
C THR A 234 21.53 -10.33 28.43
N LYS A 235 21.65 -9.58 29.54
CA LYS A 235 20.84 -8.39 29.80
C LYS A 235 21.01 -7.33 28.71
N ARG A 236 22.25 -7.07 28.27
CA ARG A 236 22.52 -6.12 27.17
C ARG A 236 21.83 -6.59 25.88
N SER A 237 21.96 -7.86 25.52
CA SER A 237 21.34 -8.42 24.32
C SER A 237 19.80 -8.32 24.36
N ILE A 238 19.17 -8.62 25.50
CA ILE A 238 17.72 -8.46 25.70
C ILE A 238 17.32 -7.00 25.55
N VAL A 239 18.00 -6.07 26.23
CA VAL A 239 17.70 -4.64 26.16
C VAL A 239 17.84 -4.12 24.75
N THR A 240 18.90 -4.49 24.02
CA THR A 240 19.07 -4.10 22.61
C THR A 240 17.90 -4.60 21.75
N MET A 241 17.48 -5.85 21.92
CA MET A 241 16.34 -6.40 21.17
C MET A 241 15.03 -5.66 21.49
N LEU A 242 14.76 -5.39 22.77
CA LEU A 242 13.55 -4.69 23.22
C LEU A 242 13.53 -3.22 22.79
N VAL A 243 14.66 -2.52 22.85
CA VAL A 243 14.78 -1.13 22.39
C VAL A 243 14.54 -1.06 20.89
N SER A 244 15.14 -1.95 20.10
CA SER A 244 14.88 -2.00 18.66
C SER A 244 13.41 -2.30 18.35
N ALA A 245 12.78 -3.22 19.08
CA ALA A 245 11.34 -3.49 18.95
C ALA A 245 10.49 -2.26 19.32
N ALA A 246 10.82 -1.55 20.42
CA ALA A 246 10.12 -0.35 20.84
C ALA A 246 10.27 0.80 19.83
N LEU A 247 11.43 0.95 19.20
CA LEU A 247 11.65 1.93 18.14
C LEU A 247 10.85 1.60 16.87
N LEU A 248 10.72 0.32 16.51
CA LEU A 248 9.83 -0.10 15.42
C LEU A 248 8.35 0.20 15.75
N VAL A 249 7.93 -0.06 16.99
CA VAL A 249 6.58 0.30 17.47
C VAL A 249 6.38 1.81 17.47
N LEU A 250 7.41 2.61 17.81
CA LEU A 250 7.33 4.06 17.73
C LEU A 250 7.13 4.54 16.28
N LEU A 251 7.89 3.98 15.33
CA LEU A 251 7.73 4.31 13.90
C LEU A 251 6.32 3.98 13.37
N MET A 252 5.67 2.93 13.90
CA MET A 252 4.29 2.59 13.54
C MET A 252 3.29 3.71 13.87
N PHE A 253 3.54 4.52 14.89
CA PHE A 253 2.67 5.64 15.26
C PHE A 253 3.05 6.95 14.58
N THR A 254 4.29 7.11 14.12
CA THR A 254 4.80 8.40 13.60
C THR A 254 4.85 8.48 12.09
N LEU A 255 5.11 7.38 11.39
CA LEU A 255 5.18 7.36 9.94
C LEU A 255 3.78 7.31 9.32
N LYS A 256 3.59 8.07 8.25
CA LYS A 256 2.42 7.95 7.36
C LYS A 256 2.91 7.64 5.95
N PHE A 257 2.16 6.84 5.21
CA PHE A 257 2.59 6.35 3.90
C PHE A 257 2.72 7.48 2.87
N ASP A 258 1.79 8.43 2.86
CA ASP A 258 1.76 9.57 1.94
C ASP A 258 2.85 10.62 2.21
N GLN A 259 3.52 10.55 3.36
CA GLN A 259 4.53 11.52 3.73
C GLN A 259 5.90 11.21 3.13
N ARG A 260 6.50 12.23 2.50
CA ARG A 260 7.85 12.14 1.91
C ARG A 260 8.90 11.67 2.91
N ILE A 261 8.83 12.08 4.18
CA ILE A 261 9.78 11.68 5.24
C ILE A 261 9.89 10.16 5.40
N THR A 262 8.81 9.42 5.13
CA THR A 262 8.77 7.96 5.19
C THR A 262 9.73 7.34 4.18
N TYR A 263 9.78 7.88 2.96
CA TYR A 263 10.66 7.42 1.89
C TYR A 263 12.10 7.91 2.03
N LEU A 264 12.30 9.09 2.63
CA LEU A 264 13.63 9.63 2.87
C LEU A 264 14.36 8.93 4.02
N PHE A 265 13.64 8.65 5.13
CA PHE A 265 14.26 8.15 6.36
C PHE A 265 13.47 7.02 7.05
N GLY A 266 12.15 7.00 6.94
CA GLY A 266 11.30 6.05 7.64
C GLY A 266 11.65 4.58 7.37
N PHE A 267 11.64 4.16 6.11
CA PHE A 267 11.93 2.77 5.73
C PHE A 267 13.36 2.32 6.06
N VAL A 268 14.36 3.20 5.87
CA VAL A 268 15.76 2.87 6.21
C VAL A 268 15.94 2.75 7.72
N LEU A 269 15.31 3.60 8.53
CA LEU A 269 15.33 3.47 9.99
C LEU A 269 14.65 2.17 10.44
N ALA A 270 13.49 1.83 9.86
CA ALA A 270 12.81 0.57 10.15
C ALA A 270 13.71 -0.64 9.85
N SER A 271 14.35 -0.64 8.67
CA SER A 271 15.28 -1.71 8.26
C SER A 271 16.53 -1.80 9.16
N LEU A 272 17.06 -0.66 9.62
CA LEU A 272 18.18 -0.62 10.56
C LEU A 272 17.78 -1.16 11.93
N PHE A 273 16.62 -0.77 12.48
CA PHE A 273 16.12 -1.30 13.75
C PHE A 273 15.81 -2.79 13.65
N ALA A 274 15.24 -3.26 12.53
CA ALA A 274 15.06 -4.68 12.25
C ALA A 274 16.41 -5.42 12.22
N THR A 275 17.42 -4.85 11.58
CA THR A 275 18.78 -5.42 11.52
C THR A 275 19.40 -5.55 12.91
N VAL A 276 19.29 -4.52 13.76
CA VAL A 276 19.78 -4.56 15.15
C VAL A 276 19.01 -5.59 15.97
N MET A 277 17.69 -5.68 15.80
CA MET A 277 16.84 -6.68 16.46
C MET A 277 17.25 -8.11 16.06
N ILE A 278 17.50 -8.36 14.77
CA ILE A 278 17.97 -9.64 14.25
C ILE A 278 19.34 -10.00 14.82
N TYR A 279 20.27 -9.02 14.88
CA TYR A 279 21.59 -9.21 15.46
C TYR A 279 21.49 -9.62 16.95
N ALA A 280 20.70 -8.88 17.72
CA ALA A 280 20.48 -9.16 19.14
C ALA A 280 19.82 -10.53 19.36
N ALA A 281 18.81 -10.88 18.56
CA ALA A 281 18.18 -12.20 18.57
C ALA A 281 19.18 -13.32 18.26
N ARG A 282 20.08 -13.10 17.28
CA ARG A 282 21.14 -14.06 16.94
C ARG A 282 22.15 -14.22 18.07
N VAL A 283 22.55 -13.14 18.75
CA VAL A 283 23.40 -13.21 19.96
C VAL A 283 22.70 -13.99 21.07
N LEU A 284 21.43 -13.68 21.34
CA LEU A 284 20.63 -14.35 22.36
C LEU A 284 20.50 -15.85 22.09
N ASN A 285 20.35 -16.27 20.83
CA ASN A 285 20.32 -17.69 20.46
C ASN A 285 21.54 -18.46 21.00
N ASP A 286 22.74 -17.89 20.90
CA ASP A 286 23.97 -18.55 21.37
C ASP A 286 24.19 -18.39 22.87
N GLN A 287 23.70 -17.30 23.47
CA GLN A 287 23.77 -17.08 24.92
C GLN A 287 22.75 -17.92 25.70
N THR A 288 21.66 -18.35 25.06
CA THR A 288 20.55 -19.05 25.71
C THR A 288 20.20 -20.40 25.04
N PRO A 289 21.19 -21.32 24.92
CA PRO A 289 21.00 -22.60 24.21
C PRO A 289 19.95 -23.51 24.87
N ASN A 290 19.61 -23.28 26.14
CA ASN A 290 18.59 -24.04 26.89
C ASN A 290 17.26 -23.29 27.10
N ALA A 291 17.15 -22.02 26.69
CA ALA A 291 15.89 -21.28 26.83
C ALA A 291 14.77 -21.90 25.98
N LYS A 292 13.57 -21.99 26.54
CA LYS A 292 12.37 -22.42 25.81
C LYS A 292 11.58 -21.17 25.42
N GLU A 293 11.42 -20.96 24.12
CA GLU A 293 10.50 -19.93 23.62
C GLU A 293 9.04 -20.34 23.90
N SER A 294 8.17 -19.35 24.10
CA SER A 294 6.73 -19.58 24.25
C SER A 294 6.17 -20.40 23.08
N ALA A 295 5.38 -21.42 23.37
CA ALA A 295 4.71 -22.24 22.35
C ALA A 295 3.80 -21.39 21.45
N ILE A 296 3.15 -20.36 22.02
CA ILE A 296 2.27 -19.44 21.28
C ILE A 296 3.08 -18.61 20.28
N ILE A 297 4.19 -18.00 20.73
CA ILE A 297 5.06 -17.21 19.84
C ILE A 297 5.63 -18.09 18.73
N ASN A 298 6.01 -19.32 19.07
CA ASN A 298 6.52 -20.26 18.09
C ASN A 298 5.48 -20.64 17.04
N TYR A 299 4.26 -20.94 17.47
CA TYR A 299 3.14 -21.24 16.58
C TYR A 299 2.84 -20.05 15.66
N LEU A 300 2.68 -18.84 16.21
CA LEU A 300 2.42 -17.64 15.42
C LEU A 300 3.53 -17.38 14.39
N ALA A 301 4.80 -17.59 14.76
CA ALA A 301 5.94 -17.45 13.85
C ALA A 301 6.03 -18.54 12.78
N ASP A 302 5.46 -19.73 13.04
CA ASP A 302 5.43 -20.84 12.09
C ASP A 302 4.36 -20.57 11.01
N VAL A 303 3.18 -20.09 11.42
CA VAL A 303 2.05 -19.78 10.51
C VAL A 303 2.08 -18.35 9.94
N SER A 304 3.02 -17.50 10.35
CA SER A 304 3.02 -16.07 10.02
C SER A 304 2.92 -15.77 8.52
N TYR A 305 3.60 -16.58 7.70
CA TYR A 305 3.56 -16.44 6.25
C TYR A 305 2.16 -16.71 5.68
N GLY A 306 1.50 -17.78 6.12
CA GLY A 306 0.12 -18.05 5.72
C GLY A 306 -0.81 -16.92 6.17
N VAL A 307 -0.67 -16.44 7.41
CA VAL A 307 -1.56 -15.40 7.94
C VAL A 307 -1.39 -14.13 7.12
N TYR A 308 -0.16 -13.78 6.74
CA TYR A 308 0.12 -12.69 5.82
C TYR A 308 -0.55 -12.86 4.44
N LEU A 309 -0.66 -14.08 3.91
CA LEU A 309 -1.36 -14.29 2.63
C LEU A 309 -2.88 -14.17 2.76
N PHE A 310 -3.45 -14.74 3.81
CA PHE A 310 -4.91 -14.80 3.96
C PHE A 310 -5.53 -13.51 4.48
N HIS A 311 -4.81 -12.73 5.29
CA HIS A 311 -5.42 -11.60 6.00
C HIS A 311 -6.03 -10.56 5.07
N TRP A 312 -5.33 -10.17 4.01
CA TRP A 312 -5.73 -9.07 3.16
C TRP A 312 -7.00 -9.39 2.35
N PRO A 313 -7.06 -10.46 1.54
CA PRO A 313 -8.26 -10.76 0.76
C PRO A 313 -9.48 -11.00 1.65
N PHE A 314 -9.32 -11.70 2.79
CA PHE A 314 -10.43 -11.87 3.72
C PHE A 314 -10.88 -10.57 4.37
N TYR A 315 -9.94 -9.70 4.74
CA TYR A 315 -10.28 -8.40 5.32
C TYR A 315 -11.04 -7.53 4.33
N ILE A 316 -10.59 -7.45 3.08
CA ILE A 316 -11.30 -6.72 2.02
C ILE A 316 -12.70 -7.30 1.81
N ILE A 317 -12.85 -8.62 1.76
CA ILE A 317 -14.17 -9.25 1.59
C ILE A 317 -15.09 -8.97 2.78
N PHE A 318 -14.63 -9.20 4.01
CA PHE A 318 -15.50 -9.10 5.18
C PHE A 318 -15.85 -7.66 5.54
N THR A 319 -14.97 -6.68 5.29
CA THR A 319 -15.31 -5.26 5.50
C THR A 319 -16.45 -4.76 4.61
N GLN A 320 -16.74 -5.45 3.49
CA GLN A 320 -17.92 -5.17 2.67
C GLN A 320 -19.22 -5.79 3.21
N LEU A 321 -19.12 -6.77 4.12
CA LEU A 321 -20.25 -7.53 4.62
C LEU A 321 -20.65 -7.16 6.04
N MET A 322 -19.72 -6.61 6.82
CA MET A 322 -19.92 -6.31 8.24
C MET A 322 -19.06 -5.15 8.71
N SER A 323 -19.36 -4.63 9.90
CA SER A 323 -18.53 -3.59 10.54
C SER A 323 -17.08 -4.05 10.73
N ASN A 324 -16.15 -3.10 10.75
CA ASN A 324 -14.72 -3.38 10.85
C ASN A 324 -14.34 -4.34 11.99
N GLY A 325 -14.89 -4.16 13.19
CA GLY A 325 -14.56 -5.02 14.34
C GLY A 325 -14.85 -6.50 14.10
N PHE A 326 -16.03 -6.81 13.56
CA PHE A 326 -16.39 -8.19 13.21
C PHE A 326 -15.55 -8.72 12.02
N ALA A 327 -15.29 -7.86 11.02
CA ALA A 327 -14.47 -8.22 9.88
C ALA A 327 -13.04 -8.63 10.30
N VAL A 328 -12.43 -7.87 11.22
CA VAL A 328 -11.11 -8.18 11.79
C VAL A 328 -11.11 -9.52 12.52
N VAL A 329 -12.09 -9.76 13.39
CA VAL A 329 -12.18 -11.02 14.16
C VAL A 329 -12.30 -12.21 13.22
N LEU A 330 -13.21 -12.16 12.23
CA LEU A 330 -13.41 -13.24 11.28
C LEU A 330 -12.18 -13.45 10.38
N THR A 331 -11.56 -12.36 9.93
CA THR A 331 -10.30 -12.40 9.17
C THR A 331 -9.20 -13.11 9.93
N VAL A 332 -8.98 -12.75 11.20
CA VAL A 332 -7.92 -13.34 12.03
C VAL A 332 -8.19 -14.82 12.25
N ILE A 333 -9.44 -15.19 12.58
CA ILE A 333 -9.83 -16.60 12.80
C ILE A 333 -9.58 -17.42 11.54
N LEU A 334 -10.13 -17.01 10.39
CA LEU A 334 -10.00 -17.77 9.15
C LEU A 334 -8.56 -17.79 8.63
N SER A 335 -7.83 -16.68 8.74
CA SER A 335 -6.42 -16.63 8.39
C SER A 335 -5.61 -17.60 9.24
N LEU A 336 -5.83 -17.66 10.57
CA LEU A 336 -5.14 -18.62 11.44
C LEU A 336 -5.52 -20.06 11.11
N VAL A 337 -6.80 -20.35 10.87
CA VAL A 337 -7.29 -21.69 10.52
C VAL A 337 -6.64 -22.18 9.24
N PHE A 338 -6.75 -21.43 8.14
CA PHE A 338 -6.22 -21.84 6.85
C PHE A 338 -4.69 -21.84 6.81
N SER A 339 -4.03 -20.95 7.55
CA SER A 339 -2.56 -20.96 7.67
C SER A 339 -2.06 -22.14 8.47
N THR A 340 -2.79 -22.57 9.49
CA THR A 340 -2.48 -23.78 10.26
C THR A 340 -2.61 -25.02 9.42
N LEU A 341 -3.71 -25.13 8.67
CA LEU A 341 -3.92 -26.22 7.71
C LEU A 341 -2.84 -26.20 6.63
N SER A 342 -2.50 -25.04 6.08
CA SER A 342 -1.40 -24.89 5.13
C SER A 342 -0.09 -25.43 5.70
N TYR A 343 0.36 -24.87 6.83
CA TYR A 343 1.69 -25.12 7.37
C TYR A 343 1.88 -26.52 7.95
N TYR A 344 0.92 -27.01 8.73
CA TYR A 344 1.05 -28.29 9.44
C TYR A 344 0.53 -29.49 8.63
N VAL A 345 -0.34 -29.26 7.65
CA VAL A 345 -1.03 -30.34 6.90
C VAL A 345 -0.63 -30.34 5.44
N ILE A 346 -0.92 -29.28 4.69
CA ILE A 346 -0.77 -29.27 3.22
C ILE A 346 0.70 -29.24 2.81
N GLU A 347 1.52 -28.36 3.41
CA GLU A 347 2.94 -28.23 3.06
C GLU A 347 3.73 -29.54 3.32
N PRO A 348 3.63 -30.22 4.48
CA PRO A 348 4.31 -31.49 4.71
C PRO A 348 3.79 -32.59 3.79
N PHE A 349 2.47 -32.65 3.55
CA PHE A 349 1.85 -33.62 2.66
C PHE A 349 2.38 -33.51 1.23
N LEU A 350 2.41 -32.30 0.66
CA LEU A 350 2.97 -32.05 -0.69
C LEU A 350 4.46 -32.33 -0.76
N ALA A 351 5.19 -32.12 0.35
CA ALA A 351 6.61 -32.45 0.46
C ALA A 351 6.89 -33.95 0.72
N GLY A 352 5.86 -34.81 0.79
CA GLY A 352 6.01 -36.23 1.09
C GLY A 352 6.50 -36.52 2.51
N LYS A 353 6.32 -35.59 3.44
CA LYS A 353 6.73 -35.69 4.85
C LYS A 353 5.55 -36.11 5.73
N PRO A 354 5.81 -36.78 6.87
CA PRO A 354 4.75 -37.13 7.80
C PRO A 354 4.06 -35.86 8.33
N VAL A 355 2.72 -35.86 8.25
CA VAL A 355 1.89 -34.76 8.72
C VAL A 355 1.74 -34.85 10.24
N LYS A 356 2.01 -33.75 10.93
CA LYS A 356 1.90 -33.64 12.38
C LYS A 356 1.21 -32.33 12.76
N LEU A 357 0.02 -32.43 13.35
CA LEU A 357 -0.73 -31.30 13.85
C LEU A 357 -0.65 -31.29 15.38
N PHE A 358 0.00 -30.27 15.96
CA PHE A 358 0.21 -30.15 17.41
C PHE A 358 0.76 -31.42 18.09
N GLY A 359 1.64 -32.15 17.38
CA GLY A 359 2.26 -33.38 17.87
C GLY A 359 1.49 -34.66 17.53
N ILE A 360 0.26 -34.56 17.05
CA ILE A 360 -0.56 -35.70 16.62
C ILE A 360 -0.22 -36.02 15.17
N SER A 361 0.25 -37.25 14.91
CA SER A 361 0.49 -37.74 13.55
C SER A 361 -0.83 -38.04 12.84
N LEU A 362 -1.00 -37.47 11.65
CA LEU A 362 -2.19 -37.68 10.81
C LEU A 362 -1.79 -38.47 9.56
N ASP A 363 -2.44 -39.62 9.33
CA ASP A 363 -2.33 -40.31 8.05
C ASP A 363 -3.38 -39.76 7.08
N LEU A 364 -2.92 -39.01 6.07
CA LEU A 364 -3.78 -38.45 5.03
C LEU A 364 -3.98 -39.41 3.86
N SER A 365 -3.36 -40.59 3.86
CA SER A 365 -3.47 -41.57 2.77
C SER A 365 -4.93 -41.93 2.40
N PRO A 366 -5.85 -42.15 3.37
CA PRO A 366 -7.25 -42.40 3.07
C PRO A 366 -7.98 -41.21 2.44
N TYR A 367 -7.52 -39.98 2.73
CA TYR A 367 -8.18 -38.74 2.35
C TYR A 367 -7.62 -38.11 1.07
N LYS A 368 -6.59 -38.71 0.44
CA LYS A 368 -5.95 -38.19 -0.78
C LYS A 368 -6.95 -37.85 -1.88
N LYS A 369 -7.91 -38.76 -2.15
CA LYS A 369 -8.94 -38.55 -3.18
C LYS A 369 -9.80 -37.32 -2.88
N TRP A 370 -10.18 -37.13 -1.62
CA TRP A 370 -10.96 -35.98 -1.18
C TRP A 370 -10.16 -34.68 -1.25
N LEU A 371 -8.89 -34.69 -0.85
CA LEU A 371 -8.01 -33.52 -0.94
C LEU A 371 -7.78 -33.09 -2.40
N TYR A 372 -7.51 -34.03 -3.30
CA TYR A 372 -7.38 -33.73 -4.73
C TYR A 372 -8.72 -33.31 -5.35
N GLY A 373 -9.82 -33.97 -4.98
CA GLY A 373 -11.17 -33.63 -5.43
C GLY A 373 -11.58 -32.22 -5.02
N SER A 374 -11.39 -31.85 -3.74
CA SER A 374 -11.69 -30.50 -3.26
C SER A 374 -10.80 -29.45 -3.93
N SER A 375 -9.52 -29.75 -4.11
CA SER A 375 -8.60 -28.85 -4.83
C SER A 375 -9.01 -28.65 -6.29
N ALA A 376 -9.47 -29.71 -6.96
CA ALA A 376 -9.97 -29.63 -8.34
C ALA A 376 -11.27 -28.81 -8.44
N VAL A 377 -12.19 -28.96 -7.48
CA VAL A 377 -13.41 -28.13 -7.41
C VAL A 377 -13.05 -26.66 -7.18
N LEU A 378 -12.15 -26.35 -6.25
CA LEU A 378 -11.70 -24.97 -6.01
C LEU A 378 -10.98 -24.40 -7.24
N ALA A 379 -10.19 -25.20 -7.94
CA ALA A 379 -9.54 -24.80 -9.18
C ALA A 379 -10.57 -24.50 -10.29
N LEU A 380 -11.61 -25.32 -10.42
CA LEU A 380 -12.70 -25.08 -11.36
C LEU A 380 -13.45 -23.78 -11.02
N ILE A 381 -13.77 -23.56 -9.75
CA ILE A 381 -14.39 -22.30 -9.29
C ILE A 381 -13.49 -21.10 -9.62
N THR A 382 -12.17 -21.23 -9.39
CA THR A 382 -11.20 -20.20 -9.72
C THR A 382 -11.21 -19.89 -11.22
N LEU A 383 -11.16 -20.92 -12.07
CA LEU A 383 -11.19 -20.76 -13.53
C LEU A 383 -12.49 -20.13 -14.03
N ILE A 384 -13.64 -20.55 -13.49
CA ILE A 384 -14.95 -19.97 -13.84
C ILE A 384 -14.99 -18.50 -13.41
N THR A 385 -14.53 -18.19 -12.20
CA THR A 385 -14.52 -16.80 -11.70
C THR A 385 -13.61 -15.94 -12.56
N VAL A 386 -12.41 -16.41 -12.90
CA VAL A 386 -11.47 -15.72 -13.80
C VAL A 386 -12.09 -15.49 -15.18
N ALA A 387 -12.76 -16.49 -15.75
CA ALA A 387 -13.37 -16.40 -17.08
C ALA A 387 -14.61 -15.50 -17.14
N THR A 388 -15.32 -15.32 -16.02
CA THR A 388 -16.57 -14.56 -15.93
C THR A 388 -16.42 -13.19 -15.26
N ALA A 389 -15.25 -12.92 -14.68
CA ALA A 389 -14.91 -11.64 -14.09
C ALA A 389 -14.84 -10.54 -15.15
N PRO A 390 -15.35 -9.34 -14.86
CA PRO A 390 -15.24 -8.23 -15.79
C PRO A 390 -13.78 -7.75 -15.88
N ALA A 391 -13.37 -7.25 -17.04
CA ALA A 391 -12.04 -6.67 -17.22
C ALA A 391 -11.84 -5.40 -16.38
N MET A 392 -12.92 -4.62 -16.20
CA MET A 392 -12.96 -3.37 -15.44
C MET A 392 -14.24 -3.36 -14.59
N GLY A 393 -14.19 -2.81 -13.38
CA GLY A 393 -15.39 -2.68 -12.55
C GLY A 393 -16.43 -1.78 -13.21
N ASN A 394 -17.71 -1.92 -12.85
CA ASN A 394 -18.75 -0.99 -13.25
C ASN A 394 -18.44 0.43 -12.75
N PHE A 395 -17.90 0.55 -11.53
CA PHE A 395 -17.49 1.82 -10.96
C PHE A 395 -16.38 2.49 -11.80
N GLU A 396 -15.29 1.76 -12.06
CA GLU A 396 -14.17 2.25 -12.88
C GLU A 396 -14.60 2.56 -14.31
N THR A 397 -15.48 1.73 -14.89
CA THR A 397 -16.06 1.96 -16.22
C THR A 397 -16.85 3.28 -16.22
N GLY A 398 -17.65 3.52 -15.18
CA GLY A 398 -18.38 4.78 -15.01
C GLY A 398 -17.44 5.98 -14.92
N LEU A 399 -16.35 5.88 -14.14
CA LEU A 399 -15.34 6.93 -14.05
C LEU A 399 -14.67 7.21 -15.41
N LEU A 400 -14.29 6.17 -16.14
CA LEU A 400 -13.66 6.30 -17.45
C LEU A 400 -14.62 6.95 -18.46
N VAL A 401 -15.87 6.47 -18.54
CA VAL A 401 -16.89 7.05 -19.42
C VAL A 401 -17.12 8.51 -19.07
N ASN A 402 -17.24 8.85 -17.79
CA ASN A 402 -17.39 10.24 -17.35
C ASN A 402 -16.19 11.09 -17.76
N SER A 403 -14.96 10.60 -17.62
CA SER A 403 -13.76 11.36 -18.04
C SER A 403 -13.71 11.58 -19.55
N LEU A 404 -14.12 10.59 -20.35
CA LEU A 404 -14.17 10.71 -21.82
C LEU A 404 -15.26 11.70 -22.25
N GLN A 405 -16.42 11.68 -21.58
CA GLN A 405 -17.49 12.66 -21.81
C GLN A 405 -17.05 14.09 -21.43
N GLN A 406 -16.34 14.26 -20.32
CA GLN A 406 -15.77 15.55 -19.93
C GLN A 406 -14.76 16.06 -20.96
N ALA A 407 -13.82 15.21 -21.40
CA ALA A 407 -12.85 15.55 -22.43
C ALA A 407 -13.52 15.96 -23.75
N GLN A 408 -14.54 15.21 -24.19
CA GLN A 408 -15.32 15.55 -25.38
C GLN A 408 -16.05 16.89 -25.24
N THR A 409 -16.64 17.15 -24.08
CA THR A 409 -17.34 18.41 -23.78
C THR A 409 -16.37 19.59 -23.82
N ASN A 410 -15.20 19.43 -23.20
CA ASN A 410 -14.13 20.44 -23.21
C ASN A 410 -13.64 20.73 -24.63
N LEU A 411 -13.40 19.70 -25.45
CA LEU A 411 -12.98 19.84 -26.85
C LEU A 411 -14.03 20.57 -27.69
N ASN A 412 -15.30 20.18 -27.57
CA ASN A 412 -16.40 20.83 -28.28
C ASN A 412 -16.51 22.31 -27.88
N ARG A 413 -16.38 22.62 -26.58
CA ARG A 413 -16.40 23.99 -26.07
C ARG A 413 -15.26 24.83 -26.63
N THR A 414 -14.03 24.31 -26.57
CA THR A 414 -12.88 25.02 -27.15
C THR A 414 -13.10 25.30 -28.62
N HIS A 415 -13.66 24.34 -29.37
CA HIS A 415 -14.01 24.53 -30.77
C HIS A 415 -15.11 25.59 -30.98
N THR A 416 -16.18 25.60 -30.18
CA THR A 416 -17.27 26.59 -30.33
C THR A 416 -16.84 28.00 -29.96
N VAL A 417 -16.07 28.15 -28.88
CA VAL A 417 -15.55 29.45 -28.44
C VAL A 417 -14.54 30.00 -29.45
N THR A 418 -13.63 29.15 -29.96
CA THR A 418 -12.69 29.57 -31.01
C THR A 418 -13.38 29.87 -32.34
N ALA A 419 -14.52 29.24 -32.62
CA ALA A 419 -15.37 29.57 -33.77
C ALA A 419 -16.20 30.87 -33.60
N GLY A 420 -16.07 31.57 -32.46
CA GLY A 420 -16.66 32.90 -32.23
C GLY A 420 -18.01 32.90 -31.51
N ASP A 421 -18.52 31.75 -31.05
CA ASP A 421 -19.75 31.67 -30.26
C ASP A 421 -19.45 31.68 -28.76
N ALA A 422 -19.41 32.88 -28.17
CA ALA A 422 -19.23 33.06 -26.74
C ALA A 422 -20.44 32.62 -25.90
N GLY A 423 -21.61 32.37 -26.51
CA GLY A 423 -22.82 31.89 -25.84
C GLY A 423 -22.77 30.41 -25.44
N ALA A 424 -21.74 29.69 -25.89
CA ALA A 424 -21.49 28.29 -25.55
C ALA A 424 -20.84 28.08 -24.18
N LEU A 425 -20.49 29.16 -23.47
CA LEU A 425 -19.88 29.08 -22.14
C LEU A 425 -20.94 28.88 -21.07
N SER A 426 -20.74 27.86 -20.23
CA SER A 426 -21.40 27.79 -18.93
C SER A 426 -21.03 29.02 -18.09
N ASP A 427 -21.94 29.46 -17.23
CA ASP A 427 -21.62 30.48 -16.22
C ASP A 427 -20.69 29.94 -15.12
N VAL A 428 -20.61 28.61 -14.98
CA VAL A 428 -19.87 27.91 -13.92
C VAL A 428 -19.02 26.77 -14.48
N THR A 429 -17.70 26.80 -14.18
CA THR A 429 -16.81 25.64 -14.31
C THR A 429 -16.47 25.13 -12.92
N VAL A 430 -16.45 23.81 -12.74
CA VAL A 430 -15.99 23.12 -11.53
C VAL A 430 -14.73 22.34 -11.88
N ILE A 431 -13.59 22.77 -11.37
CA ILE A 431 -12.31 22.05 -11.47
C ILE A 431 -12.15 21.25 -10.17
N GLY A 432 -12.29 19.93 -10.24
CA GLY A 432 -12.41 19.08 -9.05
C GLY A 432 -11.46 17.89 -8.98
N ASP A 433 -11.31 17.35 -7.78
CA ASP A 433 -10.57 16.12 -7.51
C ASP A 433 -11.45 14.86 -7.51
N SER A 434 -10.96 13.78 -6.91
CA SER A 434 -11.64 12.49 -6.83
C SER A 434 -12.98 12.56 -6.08
N VAL A 435 -13.17 13.52 -5.15
CA VAL A 435 -14.42 13.70 -4.42
C VAL A 435 -15.50 14.32 -5.31
N ALA A 436 -15.12 15.31 -6.10
CA ALA A 436 -15.99 15.93 -7.10
C ALA A 436 -16.33 14.93 -8.23
N LEU A 437 -15.35 14.15 -8.67
CA LEU A 437 -15.57 13.09 -9.66
C LEU A 437 -16.53 12.00 -9.14
N ARG A 438 -16.42 11.62 -7.87
CA ARG A 438 -17.39 10.69 -7.24
C ARG A 438 -18.82 11.25 -7.22
N SER A 439 -18.97 12.58 -7.29
CA SER A 439 -20.24 13.30 -7.37
C SER A 439 -20.75 13.55 -8.79
N SER A 440 -20.11 13.03 -9.86
CA SER A 440 -20.50 13.38 -11.24
C SER A 440 -21.99 13.21 -11.55
N ALA A 441 -22.61 12.11 -11.11
CA ALA A 441 -24.04 11.88 -11.32
C ALA A 441 -24.92 12.93 -10.61
N ALA A 442 -24.54 13.34 -9.39
CA ALA A 442 -25.23 14.38 -8.64
C ALA A 442 -25.04 15.76 -9.28
N PHE A 443 -23.85 16.06 -9.85
CA PHE A 443 -23.63 17.27 -10.64
C PHE A 443 -24.56 17.32 -11.86
N SER A 444 -24.64 16.23 -12.63
CA SER A 444 -25.55 16.16 -13.79
C SER A 444 -27.02 16.34 -13.40
N SER A 445 -27.43 15.89 -12.22
CA SER A 445 -28.83 16.01 -11.77
C SER A 445 -29.16 17.35 -11.12
N LEU A 446 -28.26 17.93 -10.32
CA LEU A 446 -28.54 19.09 -9.47
C LEU A 446 -27.96 20.40 -10.01
N LEU A 447 -26.89 20.31 -10.80
CA LEU A 447 -26.20 21.43 -11.46
C LEU A 447 -25.96 21.10 -12.94
N PRO A 448 -27.01 20.82 -13.74
CA PRO A 448 -26.87 20.38 -15.13
C PRO A 448 -26.17 21.41 -16.04
N ASN A 449 -26.21 22.67 -15.65
CA ASN A 449 -25.59 23.77 -16.39
C ASN A 449 -24.13 23.99 -16.00
N ALA A 450 -23.64 23.41 -14.90
CA ALA A 450 -22.25 23.56 -14.50
C ALA A 450 -21.35 22.59 -15.28
N GLN A 451 -20.21 23.09 -15.75
CA GLN A 451 -19.22 22.26 -16.42
C GLN A 451 -18.32 21.60 -15.38
N LEU A 452 -18.43 20.29 -15.21
CA LEU A 452 -17.56 19.53 -14.31
C LEU A 452 -16.32 19.03 -15.08
N ASP A 453 -15.14 19.43 -14.62
CA ASP A 453 -13.87 18.81 -14.97
C ASP A 453 -13.27 18.25 -13.68
N ALA A 454 -13.29 16.93 -13.51
CA ALA A 454 -12.78 16.28 -12.31
C ALA A 454 -12.00 15.00 -12.61
N ALA A 455 -10.92 14.75 -11.87
CA ALA A 455 -10.07 13.58 -12.06
C ALA A 455 -9.62 12.95 -10.74
N VAL A 456 -9.36 11.64 -10.78
CA VAL A 456 -8.76 10.91 -9.66
C VAL A 456 -7.37 11.46 -9.37
N SER A 457 -7.04 11.64 -8.09
CA SER A 457 -5.72 12.10 -7.63
C SER A 457 -5.28 13.46 -8.17
N ARG A 458 -6.22 14.32 -8.60
CA ARG A 458 -5.87 15.68 -9.07
C ARG A 458 -5.26 16.50 -7.93
N SER A 459 -4.09 17.08 -8.19
CA SER A 459 -3.39 18.04 -7.32
C SER A 459 -3.74 19.49 -7.68
N PHE A 460 -3.30 20.44 -6.85
CA PHE A 460 -3.40 21.86 -7.18
C PHE A 460 -2.61 22.22 -8.45
N ASP A 461 -1.41 21.68 -8.65
CA ASP A 461 -0.59 21.94 -9.85
C ASP A 461 -1.32 21.55 -11.13
N ASN A 462 -1.85 20.31 -11.21
CA ASN A 462 -2.59 19.87 -12.40
C ASN A 462 -3.84 20.71 -12.64
N ALA A 463 -4.51 21.15 -11.57
CA ALA A 463 -5.68 22.00 -11.68
C ALA A 463 -5.35 23.43 -12.11
N PHE A 464 -4.19 23.94 -11.70
CA PHE A 464 -3.73 25.26 -12.09
C PHE A 464 -3.33 25.29 -13.56
N GLU A 465 -2.74 24.22 -14.08
CA GLU A 465 -2.50 24.05 -15.53
C GLU A 465 -3.82 24.07 -16.32
N ILE A 466 -4.86 23.35 -15.86
CA ILE A 466 -6.19 23.39 -16.49
C ILE A 466 -6.74 24.82 -16.45
N PHE A 467 -6.71 25.46 -15.29
CA PHE A 467 -7.21 26.83 -15.11
C PHE A 467 -6.49 27.84 -16.01
N GLN A 468 -5.16 27.78 -16.12
CA GLN A 468 -4.39 28.62 -17.05
C GLN A 468 -4.71 28.34 -18.52
N ASN A 469 -4.90 27.07 -18.89
CA ASN A 469 -5.32 26.70 -20.23
C ASN A 469 -6.71 27.27 -20.55
N GLU A 470 -7.64 27.26 -19.59
CA GLU A 470 -8.97 27.87 -19.77
C GLU A 470 -8.90 29.40 -19.91
N ILE A 471 -8.03 30.08 -19.14
CA ILE A 471 -7.79 31.52 -19.28
C ILE A 471 -7.22 31.85 -20.67
N SER A 472 -6.14 31.17 -21.05
CA SER A 472 -5.43 31.44 -22.31
C SER A 472 -6.24 31.12 -23.56
N SER A 473 -7.11 30.11 -23.50
CA SER A 473 -8.04 29.77 -24.58
C SER A 473 -9.32 30.62 -24.59
N GLY A 474 -9.52 31.49 -23.60
CA GLY A 474 -10.73 32.29 -23.44
C GLY A 474 -11.97 31.46 -23.10
N THR A 475 -11.78 30.26 -22.56
CA THR A 475 -12.85 29.31 -22.27
C THR A 475 -13.23 29.26 -20.79
N LEU A 476 -12.56 30.02 -19.92
CA LEU A 476 -12.90 30.09 -18.50
C LEU A 476 -14.31 30.63 -18.28
N SER A 477 -15.11 29.92 -17.48
CA SER A 477 -16.45 30.38 -17.06
C SER A 477 -16.38 31.53 -16.07
N LYS A 478 -17.40 32.40 -16.03
CA LYS A 478 -17.43 33.59 -15.14
C LYS A 478 -17.31 33.26 -13.65
N THR A 479 -17.78 32.09 -13.24
CA THR A 479 -17.57 31.55 -11.90
C THR A 479 -16.79 30.25 -11.98
N THR A 480 -15.64 30.21 -11.31
CA THR A 480 -14.83 28.99 -11.20
C THR A 480 -14.99 28.41 -9.80
N VAL A 481 -15.32 27.13 -9.70
CA VAL A 481 -15.33 26.36 -8.45
C VAL A 481 -14.08 25.49 -8.41
N LEU A 482 -13.21 25.75 -7.45
CA LEU A 482 -12.05 24.94 -7.12
C LEU A 482 -12.45 23.90 -6.07
N ALA A 483 -12.73 22.69 -6.53
CA ALA A 483 -13.15 21.56 -5.73
C ALA A 483 -11.99 20.59 -5.46
N ILE A 484 -10.89 21.14 -4.94
CA ILE A 484 -9.59 20.46 -4.77
C ILE A 484 -9.04 20.80 -3.41
N GLY A 485 -8.36 19.83 -2.80
CA GLY A 485 -7.51 20.09 -1.64
C GLY A 485 -7.22 18.85 -0.82
N VAL A 486 -8.00 17.77 -0.96
CA VAL A 486 -7.79 16.58 -0.12
C VAL A 486 -6.51 15.83 -0.47
N ASN A 487 -6.01 15.98 -1.71
CA ASN A 487 -4.82 15.31 -2.23
C ASN A 487 -3.52 16.14 -2.11
N SER A 488 -3.60 17.41 -1.69
CA SER A 488 -2.44 18.33 -1.68
C SER A 488 -2.58 19.35 -0.55
N LEU A 489 -2.21 18.97 0.69
CA LEU A 489 -2.38 19.77 1.90
C LEU A 489 -1.08 20.37 2.46
N ASP A 490 0.06 20.16 1.80
CA ASP A 490 1.36 20.60 2.35
C ASP A 490 1.69 22.07 1.99
N HIS A 491 1.22 22.55 0.83
CA HIS A 491 1.48 23.90 0.29
C HIS A 491 0.20 24.62 -0.14
N TYR A 492 -0.94 24.28 0.49
CA TYR A 492 -2.26 24.77 0.09
C TYR A 492 -2.37 26.31 0.07
N GLN A 493 -1.58 27.04 0.86
CA GLN A 493 -1.62 28.51 0.88
C GLN A 493 -1.02 29.07 -0.40
N GLU A 494 0.19 28.63 -0.75
CA GLU A 494 0.87 29.02 -1.97
C GLU A 494 0.08 28.56 -3.20
N ASP A 495 -0.45 27.34 -3.16
CA ASP A 495 -1.23 26.75 -4.25
C ASP A 495 -2.50 27.55 -4.52
N ILE A 496 -3.29 27.87 -3.48
CA ILE A 496 -4.52 28.67 -3.64
C ILE A 496 -4.19 30.10 -4.11
N GLN A 497 -3.09 30.69 -3.61
CA GLN A 497 -2.69 32.04 -3.97
C GLN A 497 -2.44 32.17 -5.49
N GLN A 498 -1.86 31.15 -6.13
CA GLN A 498 -1.64 31.14 -7.58
C GLN A 498 -2.94 31.33 -8.37
N PHE A 499 -4.04 30.69 -7.96
CA PHE A 499 -5.36 30.87 -8.59
C PHE A 499 -5.90 32.28 -8.37
N ILE A 500 -5.75 32.82 -7.15
CA ILE A 500 -6.23 34.17 -6.80
C ILE A 500 -5.52 35.23 -7.65
N ASP A 501 -4.21 35.09 -7.81
CA ASP A 501 -3.37 36.03 -8.55
C ASP A 501 -3.69 35.95 -10.05
N ALA A 502 -3.82 34.74 -10.60
CA ALA A 502 -4.09 34.52 -12.02
C ALA A 502 -5.53 34.79 -12.46
N LEU A 503 -6.52 34.81 -11.54
CA LEU A 503 -7.92 35.06 -11.88
C LEU A 503 -8.09 36.41 -12.60
N PRO A 504 -8.70 36.48 -13.80
CA PRO A 504 -8.91 37.75 -14.48
C PRO A 504 -9.99 38.63 -13.81
N ASP A 505 -10.01 39.92 -14.14
CA ASP A 505 -11.08 40.83 -13.73
C ASP A 505 -12.43 40.42 -14.36
N GLY A 506 -13.53 40.64 -13.62
CA GLY A 506 -14.87 40.24 -14.04
C GLY A 506 -15.18 38.75 -13.82
N TYR A 507 -14.34 38.02 -13.07
CA TYR A 507 -14.56 36.62 -12.69
C TYR A 507 -14.71 36.44 -11.17
N ARG A 508 -15.32 35.32 -10.76
CA ARG A 508 -15.52 34.93 -9.36
C ARG A 508 -14.87 33.58 -9.09
N LEU A 509 -14.41 33.38 -7.86
CA LEU A 509 -13.80 32.13 -7.42
C LEU A 509 -14.57 31.54 -6.23
N ILE A 510 -14.87 30.25 -6.30
CA ILE A 510 -15.45 29.47 -5.21
C ILE A 510 -14.45 28.42 -4.80
N ILE A 511 -14.17 28.30 -3.51
CA ILE A 511 -13.25 27.27 -2.98
C ILE A 511 -14.07 26.28 -2.14
N VAL A 512 -13.92 24.99 -2.42
CA VAL A 512 -14.56 23.91 -1.66
C VAL A 512 -13.60 23.38 -0.62
N THR A 513 -13.95 23.51 0.65
CA THR A 513 -13.03 23.15 1.74
C THR A 513 -12.76 21.64 1.79
N PRO A 514 -11.52 21.17 1.99
CA PRO A 514 -11.21 19.75 1.98
C PRO A 514 -11.72 19.05 3.25
N TYR A 515 -11.96 17.74 3.15
CA TYR A 515 -12.26 16.88 4.30
C TYR A 515 -11.52 15.56 4.20
N ASN A 516 -10.86 15.16 5.29
CA ASN A 516 -10.21 13.87 5.44
C ASN A 516 -10.29 13.43 6.89
N ALA A 517 -10.97 12.32 7.16
CA ALA A 517 -11.13 11.78 8.51
C ALA A 517 -9.82 11.32 9.14
N SER A 518 -8.81 11.00 8.32
CA SER A 518 -7.48 10.53 8.74
C SER A 518 -6.49 11.66 9.02
N ASP A 519 -6.73 12.88 8.51
CA ASP A 519 -5.88 14.05 8.78
C ASP A 519 -6.68 15.30 9.18
N LYS A 520 -7.51 15.15 10.21
CA LYS A 520 -8.40 16.19 10.72
C LYS A 520 -7.68 17.50 11.07
N ALA A 521 -6.41 17.42 11.49
CA ALA A 521 -5.63 18.59 11.88
C ALA A 521 -5.26 19.43 10.65
N LYS A 522 -4.64 18.82 9.62
CA LYS A 522 -4.26 19.54 8.40
C LYS A 522 -5.47 20.05 7.64
N VAL A 523 -6.52 19.24 7.45
CA VAL A 523 -7.72 19.71 6.74
C VAL A 523 -8.43 20.83 7.48
N LYS A 524 -8.38 20.85 8.82
CA LYS A 524 -8.91 21.97 9.61
C LYS A 524 -8.07 23.23 9.41
N GLN A 525 -6.74 23.13 9.37
CA GLN A 525 -5.86 24.27 9.09
C GLN A 525 -6.12 24.86 7.70
N ALA A 526 -6.21 24.01 6.67
CA ALA A 526 -6.55 24.41 5.31
C ALA A 526 -7.90 25.13 5.26
N ARG A 527 -8.94 24.53 5.85
CA ARG A 527 -10.27 25.14 5.97
C ARG A 527 -10.24 26.50 6.68
N ASP A 528 -9.53 26.60 7.81
CA ASP A 528 -9.50 27.83 8.60
C ASP A 528 -8.86 28.98 7.79
N TYR A 529 -7.83 28.67 6.97
CA TYR A 529 -7.25 29.59 6.00
C TYR A 529 -8.25 29.96 4.89
N GLU A 530 -8.89 28.98 4.25
CA GLU A 530 -9.87 29.22 3.17
C GLU A 530 -11.04 30.11 3.66
N LEU A 531 -11.54 29.88 4.88
CA LEU A 531 -12.58 30.70 5.49
C LEU A 531 -12.14 32.15 5.77
N SER A 532 -10.84 32.43 5.81
CA SER A 532 -10.30 33.78 5.97
C SER A 532 -10.28 34.56 4.64
N LEU A 533 -10.15 33.88 3.50
CA LEU A 533 -9.99 34.52 2.18
C LEU A 533 -11.10 35.50 1.80
N PRO A 534 -12.40 35.22 2.04
CA PRO A 534 -13.46 36.17 1.70
C PRO A 534 -13.43 37.50 2.47
N LYS A 535 -12.62 37.60 3.54
CA LYS A 535 -12.40 38.85 4.27
C LYS A 535 -11.46 39.80 3.51
N THR A 536 -10.54 39.23 2.74
CA THR A 536 -9.55 39.95 1.94
C THR A 536 -10.02 40.11 0.49
N TYR A 537 -10.65 39.07 -0.06
CA TYR A 537 -11.07 39.01 -1.46
C TYR A 537 -12.59 38.87 -1.55
N ASN A 538 -13.29 39.96 -1.86
CA ASN A 538 -14.76 40.03 -1.91
C ASN A 538 -15.40 39.15 -3.02
N TYR A 539 -14.63 38.82 -4.06
CA TYR A 539 -15.00 37.94 -5.16
C TYR A 539 -14.79 36.45 -4.88
N ILE A 540 -14.31 36.09 -3.67
CA ILE A 540 -14.14 34.70 -3.23
C ILE A 540 -15.30 34.25 -2.34
N THR A 541 -15.87 33.09 -2.63
CA THR A 541 -16.91 32.44 -1.82
C THR A 541 -16.48 31.03 -1.40
N ILE A 542 -16.83 30.61 -0.19
CA ILE A 542 -16.45 29.29 0.34
C ILE A 542 -17.66 28.36 0.32
N ALA A 543 -17.48 27.18 -0.28
CA ALA A 543 -18.33 26.02 -0.13
C ALA A 543 -17.76 25.15 1.00
N ASP A 544 -18.28 25.31 2.23
CA ASP A 544 -17.75 24.67 3.44
C ASP A 544 -18.16 23.18 3.53
N TRP A 545 -17.62 22.37 2.62
CA TRP A 545 -17.81 20.92 2.59
C TRP A 545 -17.34 20.25 3.88
N TYR A 546 -16.26 20.72 4.51
CA TYR A 546 -15.79 20.18 5.79
C TYR A 546 -16.87 20.23 6.86
N LYS A 547 -17.61 21.35 6.96
CA LYS A 547 -18.73 21.47 7.90
C LYS A 547 -19.87 20.51 7.55
N THR A 548 -20.21 20.38 6.28
CA THR A 548 -21.24 19.42 5.84
C THR A 548 -20.82 17.98 6.14
N ALA A 549 -19.59 17.61 5.78
CA ALA A 549 -18.98 16.30 6.03
C ALA A 549 -18.95 15.92 7.51
N THR A 550 -18.56 16.86 8.38
CA THR A 550 -18.49 16.63 9.84
C THR A 550 -19.85 16.52 10.52
N SER A 551 -20.88 17.16 9.96
CA SER A 551 -22.24 17.11 10.49
C SER A 551 -23.03 15.86 10.09
N HIS A 552 -22.51 15.06 9.16
CA HIS A 552 -23.16 13.87 8.61
C HIS A 552 -22.26 12.64 8.78
N PRO A 553 -22.02 12.14 10.01
CA PRO A 553 -21.13 10.99 10.25
C PRO A 553 -21.58 9.71 9.53
N GLU A 554 -22.86 9.57 9.21
CA GLU A 554 -23.47 8.41 8.57
C GLU A 554 -22.96 8.16 7.15
N ILE A 555 -22.50 9.18 6.43
CA ILE A 555 -22.00 9.02 5.04
C ILE A 555 -20.61 8.37 4.99
N TRP A 556 -19.93 8.22 6.13
CA TRP A 556 -18.55 7.74 6.22
C TRP A 556 -18.42 6.27 6.64
N ASN A 557 -19.53 5.60 6.95
CA ASN A 557 -19.49 4.22 7.43
C ASN A 557 -18.92 3.27 6.35
N GLY A 558 -17.87 2.52 6.69
CA GLY A 558 -17.21 1.59 5.77
C GLY A 558 -16.38 2.25 4.67
N THR A 559 -16.00 3.53 4.82
CA THR A 559 -15.24 4.29 3.82
C THR A 559 -13.78 4.54 4.22
N ASP A 560 -12.98 5.10 3.32
CA ASP A 560 -11.61 5.54 3.57
C ASP A 560 -11.51 6.88 4.34
N GLY A 561 -12.66 7.50 4.64
CA GLY A 561 -12.72 8.79 5.34
C GLY A 561 -12.47 10.02 4.46
N VAL A 562 -12.36 9.85 3.15
CA VAL A 562 -12.29 10.92 2.13
C VAL A 562 -13.45 10.82 1.16
N HIS A 563 -13.75 9.60 0.71
CA HIS A 563 -14.82 9.28 -0.22
C HIS A 563 -16.02 8.70 0.53
N TYR A 564 -17.13 9.44 0.57
CA TYR A 564 -18.37 8.99 1.20
C TYR A 564 -18.91 7.69 0.58
N SER A 565 -19.72 6.96 1.34
CA SER A 565 -20.28 5.66 0.95
C SER A 565 -20.99 5.73 -0.40
N ASP A 566 -20.76 4.73 -1.26
CA ASP A 566 -21.48 4.53 -2.52
C ASP A 566 -22.71 3.63 -2.36
N ALA A 567 -23.06 3.24 -1.13
CA ALA A 567 -24.27 2.47 -0.87
C ALA A 567 -25.55 3.27 -1.18
N ASN A 568 -25.48 4.60 -1.23
CA ASN A 568 -26.58 5.50 -1.60
C ASN A 568 -26.04 6.84 -2.15
N THR A 569 -26.95 7.73 -2.60
CA THR A 569 -26.58 9.03 -3.20
C THR A 569 -26.39 10.16 -2.18
N THR A 570 -26.67 9.94 -0.89
CA THR A 570 -26.76 10.99 0.13
C THR A 570 -25.48 11.83 0.22
N GLY A 571 -24.31 11.17 0.23
CA GLY A 571 -23.03 11.86 0.31
C GLY A 571 -22.75 12.75 -0.91
N ALA A 572 -23.06 12.26 -2.11
CA ALA A 572 -22.91 13.01 -3.36
C ALA A 572 -23.89 14.20 -3.42
N ASP A 573 -25.15 13.97 -3.05
CA ASP A 573 -26.17 15.03 -3.04
C ASP A 573 -25.81 16.15 -2.06
N LEU A 574 -25.30 15.80 -0.87
CA LEU A 574 -24.84 16.78 0.12
C LEU A 574 -23.63 17.59 -0.39
N TYR A 575 -22.68 16.92 -1.04
CA TYR A 575 -21.51 17.57 -1.63
C TYR A 575 -21.92 18.62 -2.68
N VAL A 576 -22.73 18.20 -3.66
CA VAL A 576 -23.18 19.08 -4.75
C VAL A 576 -24.10 20.19 -4.24
N LYS A 577 -25.00 19.92 -3.29
CA LYS A 577 -25.83 20.96 -2.66
C LYS A 577 -25.00 21.99 -1.87
N THR A 578 -23.87 21.59 -1.31
CA THR A 578 -22.95 22.52 -0.63
C THR A 578 -22.33 23.49 -1.63
N ILE A 579 -21.93 22.98 -2.80
CA ILE A 579 -21.38 23.80 -3.90
C ILE A 579 -22.47 24.70 -4.50
N GLN A 580 -23.66 24.17 -4.76
CA GLN A 580 -24.80 24.93 -5.29
C GLN A 580 -25.12 26.15 -4.42
N LYS A 581 -25.20 25.98 -3.09
CA LYS A 581 -25.40 27.10 -2.15
C LYS A 581 -24.30 28.16 -2.24
N ALA A 582 -23.06 27.76 -2.51
CA ALA A 582 -21.94 28.70 -2.68
C ALA A 582 -22.02 29.44 -4.02
N ILE A 583 -22.46 28.76 -5.10
CA ILE A 583 -22.72 29.39 -6.41
C ILE A 583 -23.80 30.46 -6.27
N ASP A 584 -24.94 30.13 -5.66
CA ASP A 584 -26.06 31.07 -5.46
C ASP A 584 -25.64 32.29 -4.62
N LYS A 585 -24.73 32.09 -3.66
CA LYS A 585 -24.17 33.15 -2.83
C LYS A 585 -23.16 34.01 -3.60
N SER A 586 -22.33 33.38 -4.44
CA SER A 586 -21.32 34.04 -5.25
C SER A 586 -21.95 34.95 -6.32
N ALA A 587 -23.08 34.54 -6.90
CA ALA A 587 -23.83 35.34 -7.85
C ALA A 587 -24.30 36.70 -7.30
N LYS A 588 -24.39 36.84 -5.97
CA LYS A 588 -24.78 38.08 -5.27
C LYS A 588 -23.57 38.93 -4.82
N ARG A 589 -22.35 38.54 -5.20
CA ARG A 589 -21.10 39.19 -4.81
C ARG A 589 -20.42 39.84 -6.02
N PRO A 590 -19.59 40.86 -5.81
CA PRO A 590 -18.83 41.49 -6.90
C PRO A 590 -17.89 40.47 -7.53
N ALA A 591 -17.63 40.62 -8.82
CA ALA A 591 -16.52 39.93 -9.46
C ALA A 591 -15.18 40.63 -9.14
N LYS A 592 -14.06 39.98 -9.44
CA LYS A 592 -12.73 40.59 -9.26
C LYS A 592 -12.64 41.91 -10.03
N GLY A 593 -12.18 42.96 -9.37
CA GLY A 593 -12.12 44.32 -9.94
C GLY A 593 -13.42 45.12 -9.87
N GLU A 594 -14.55 44.52 -9.46
CA GLU A 594 -15.81 45.25 -9.24
C GLU A 594 -15.93 45.73 -7.78
N SER A 595 -16.33 46.98 -7.58
CA SER A 595 -16.66 47.52 -6.26
C SER A 595 -18.08 47.12 -5.84
N ASN A 596 -18.30 46.88 -4.55
CA ASN A 596 -19.67 46.74 -4.02
C ASN A 596 -20.43 48.06 -4.26
N SER A 597 -21.45 48.02 -5.12
CA SER A 597 -22.43 49.10 -5.24
C SER A 597 -23.28 49.22 -3.98
#